data_AF-A0A9E1M1V0-F1
#
_entry.id   AF-A0A9E1M1V0-F1
#
_cell.length_a   1.000
_cell.length_b   1.000
_cell.length_c   1.000
_cell.angle_alpha   90.00
_cell.angle_beta   90.00
_cell.angle_gamma   90.00
#
_symmetry.space_group_name_H-M   'P 1'
#
loop_
_entity.id
_entity.type
_entity.pdbx_description
1 polymer ?
#
loop_
_entity_poly.entity_id
_entity_poly.type
_entity_poly.pdbx_seq_one_letter_code
_entity_poly.pdbx_strand_id
1 'polypeptide(L)'
;MAAKKHKQAKKRREGARPHKIHLNIGTVIYLAVFIYLIISLILYFTETHVTSYQVISGPLSSNENYTALALREETVVYAQTDGYIHYYVGDVSKVGKNSPVYSIGSSEDAATESEITEEQKKEIRNILADYAASYDADRFSEMISTRYALENELLGDASSALTAADAMLSAEDGTVVYTTDGYEGYAAEDVTE
;
A
#
# COMPACT_ATOMS: atom_id res chain seq x y z
N MET A 1 20.94 105.88 -42.38
CA MET A 1 20.69 105.99 -43.85
C MET A 1 21.56 104.93 -44.52
N ALA A 2 21.15 104.06 -45.43
CA ALA A 2 19.95 103.98 -46.25
C ALA A 2 19.54 102.51 -46.41
N ALA A 3 18.25 102.31 -46.67
CA ALA A 3 17.59 101.03 -46.77
C ALA A 3 17.37 100.60 -48.24
N LYS A 4 17.24 99.28 -48.41
CA LYS A 4 16.50 98.53 -49.45
C LYS A 4 17.00 98.57 -50.91
N LYS A 5 17.18 97.37 -51.49
CA LYS A 5 16.10 96.72 -52.27
C LYS A 5 16.35 95.25 -52.61
N HIS A 6 15.25 94.51 -52.49
CA HIS A 6 14.88 93.18 -52.97
C HIS A 6 15.63 92.55 -54.16
N LYS A 7 15.82 91.22 -54.06
CA LYS A 7 15.37 90.29 -55.10
C LYS A 7 15.04 88.91 -54.51
N GLN A 8 13.76 88.52 -54.59
CA GLN A 8 13.33 87.14 -54.39
C GLN A 8 13.69 86.34 -55.66
N ALA A 9 14.17 85.11 -55.50
CA ALA A 9 14.15 84.11 -56.57
C ALA A 9 13.78 82.74 -56.00
N LYS A 10 12.91 82.07 -56.74
CA LYS A 10 12.01 80.99 -56.36
C LYS A 10 12.61 79.62 -56.73
N LYS A 11 12.58 78.69 -55.77
CA LYS A 11 12.54 77.20 -55.86
C LYS A 11 12.73 76.55 -57.24
N ARG A 12 13.65 75.57 -57.32
CA ARG A 12 13.47 74.36 -58.15
C ARG A 12 13.83 73.12 -57.31
N ARG A 13 12.85 72.25 -57.10
CA ARG A 13 13.02 70.91 -56.51
C ARG A 13 13.56 70.01 -57.61
N GLU A 14 14.77 69.48 -57.44
CA GLU A 14 15.29 68.44 -58.32
C GLU A 14 14.60 67.11 -57.99
N GLY A 15 14.04 66.47 -59.02
CA GLY A 15 13.35 65.20 -58.91
C GLY A 15 14.32 64.07 -58.56
N ALA A 16 13.99 63.30 -57.52
CA ALA A 16 14.65 62.05 -57.20
C ALA A 16 14.37 61.04 -58.32
N ARG A 17 15.43 60.59 -59.00
CA ARG A 17 15.36 59.53 -60.01
C ARG A 17 15.11 58.19 -59.30
N PRO A 18 14.21 57.31 -59.78
CA PRO A 18 14.05 55.99 -59.17
C PRO A 18 15.31 55.16 -59.42
N HIS A 19 15.92 54.67 -58.33
CA HIS A 19 17.01 53.71 -58.38
C HIS A 19 16.45 52.40 -58.93
N LYS A 20 16.95 51.96 -60.08
CA LYS A 20 16.55 50.67 -60.68
C LYS A 20 17.17 49.56 -59.85
N ILE A 21 16.36 48.79 -59.16
CA ILE A 21 16.81 47.65 -58.37
C ILE A 21 17.10 46.51 -59.35
N HIS A 22 18.36 46.11 -59.47
CA HIS A 22 18.77 44.96 -60.25
C HIS A 22 18.52 43.70 -59.42
N LEU A 23 17.35 43.09 -59.57
CA LEU A 23 17.00 41.83 -58.92
C LEU A 23 17.58 40.66 -59.71
N ASN A 24 18.49 39.91 -59.08
CA ASN A 24 19.00 38.68 -59.65
C ASN A 24 17.89 37.63 -59.69
N ILE A 25 17.80 36.88 -60.79
CA ILE A 25 16.74 35.87 -60.98
C ILE A 25 16.74 34.82 -59.85
N GLY A 26 17.92 34.47 -59.33
CA GLY A 26 18.05 33.56 -58.19
C GLY A 26 17.44 34.10 -56.89
N THR A 27 17.51 35.42 -56.67
CA THR A 27 16.91 36.06 -55.50
C THR A 27 15.38 36.07 -55.59
N VAL A 28 14.83 36.21 -56.80
CA VAL A 28 13.39 36.13 -57.06
C VAL A 28 12.87 34.72 -56.78
N ILE A 29 13.57 33.70 -57.28
CA ILE A 29 13.21 32.29 -57.06
C ILE A 29 13.31 31.93 -55.56
N TYR A 30 14.39 32.35 -54.89
CA TYR A 30 14.57 32.11 -53.46
C TYR A 30 13.46 32.74 -52.62
N LEU A 31 13.08 33.99 -52.91
CA LEU A 31 11.99 34.68 -52.22
C LEU A 31 10.64 33.96 -52.44
N ALA A 32 10.38 33.50 -53.67
CA ALA A 32 9.15 32.78 -53.99
C ALA A 32 9.02 31.47 -53.19
N VAL A 33 10.11 30.70 -53.09
CA VAL A 33 10.16 29.48 -52.27
C VAL A 33 10.01 29.82 -50.78
N PHE A 34 10.67 30.87 -50.30
CA PHE A 34 10.59 31.29 -48.90
C PHE A 34 9.17 31.69 -48.49
N ILE A 35 8.48 32.47 -49.34
CA ILE A 35 7.07 32.83 -49.13
C ILE A 35 6.19 31.58 -49.12
N TYR A 36 6.42 30.64 -50.04
CA TYR A 36 5.68 29.37 -50.09
C TYR A 36 5.81 28.56 -48.80
N LEU A 37 7.02 28.48 -48.22
CA LEU A 37 7.25 27.77 -46.96
C LEU A 37 6.57 28.46 -45.78
N ILE A 38 6.62 29.80 -45.71
CA ILE A 38 5.93 30.55 -44.64
C ILE A 38 4.42 30.32 -44.69
N ILE A 39 3.82 30.39 -45.88
CA ILE A 39 2.38 30.14 -46.04
C ILE A 39 2.03 28.72 -45.61
N SER A 40 2.81 27.72 -46.03
CA SER A 40 2.61 26.32 -45.65
C SER A 40 2.69 26.12 -44.14
N LEU A 41 3.62 26.79 -43.47
CA LEU A 41 3.77 26.74 -42.00
C LEU A 41 2.55 27.35 -41.30
N ILE A 42 2.06 28.50 -41.77
CA ILE A 42 0.87 29.15 -41.20
C ILE A 42 -0.37 28.25 -41.40
N LEU A 43 -0.52 27.64 -42.58
CA LEU A 43 -1.63 26.71 -42.85
C LEU A 43 -1.60 25.50 -41.91
N TYR A 44 -0.43 24.89 -41.70
CA TYR A 44 -0.28 23.77 -40.76
C TYR A 44 -0.64 24.15 -39.32
N PHE A 45 -0.22 25.33 -38.85
CA PHE A 45 -0.61 25.82 -37.52
C PHE A 45 -2.10 26.16 -37.40
N THR A 46 -2.74 26.58 -38.50
CA THR A 46 -4.16 26.93 -38.51
C THR A 46 -5.05 25.70 -38.73
N GLU A 47 -4.48 24.59 -39.18
CA GLU A 47 -5.19 23.34 -39.39
C GLU A 47 -5.59 22.72 -38.04
N THR A 48 -6.89 22.77 -37.75
CA THR A 48 -7.45 22.14 -36.57
C THR A 48 -7.41 20.63 -36.77
N HIS A 49 -6.52 19.95 -36.06
CA HIS A 49 -6.44 18.50 -36.05
C HIS A 49 -7.63 17.95 -35.24
N VAL A 50 -8.75 17.67 -35.92
CA VAL A 50 -9.93 17.09 -35.27
C VAL A 50 -9.78 15.58 -35.26
N THR A 51 -9.30 15.03 -34.16
CA THR A 51 -9.39 13.60 -33.86
C THR A 51 -10.81 13.30 -33.38
N SER A 52 -11.64 12.77 -34.27
CA SER A 52 -12.99 12.33 -33.93
C SER A 52 -12.91 11.08 -33.05
N TYR A 53 -13.12 11.24 -31.74
CA TYR A 53 -13.32 10.12 -30.84
C TYR A 53 -14.81 9.78 -30.80
N GLN A 54 -15.18 8.66 -31.40
CA GLN A 54 -16.54 8.14 -31.26
C GLN A 54 -16.68 7.52 -29.87
N VAL A 55 -17.57 8.08 -29.04
CA VAL A 55 -17.92 7.46 -27.75
C VAL A 55 -18.74 6.21 -28.05
N ILE A 56 -18.13 5.03 -27.93
CA ILE A 56 -18.82 3.76 -28.04
C ILE A 56 -19.61 3.57 -26.74
N SER A 57 -20.93 3.53 -26.83
CA SER A 57 -21.80 3.20 -25.70
C SER A 57 -21.70 1.70 -25.41
N GLY A 58 -20.77 1.33 -24.52
CA GLY A 58 -20.82 0.04 -23.82
C GLY A 58 -21.66 0.16 -22.55
N PRO A 59 -22.11 -0.94 -21.94
CA PRO A 59 -22.63 -0.86 -20.58
C PRO A 59 -21.58 -0.20 -19.70
N LEU A 60 -21.95 0.91 -19.06
CA LEU A 60 -21.13 1.54 -18.04
C LEU A 60 -21.08 0.56 -16.86
N SER A 61 -20.10 -0.34 -16.86
CA SER A 61 -19.81 -1.17 -15.70
C SER A 61 -19.27 -0.23 -14.62
N SER A 62 -20.17 0.29 -13.79
CA SER A 62 -19.79 0.91 -12.53
C SER A 62 -19.14 -0.18 -11.70
N ASN A 63 -17.87 0.00 -11.35
CA ASN A 63 -17.22 -0.91 -10.42
C ASN A 63 -17.71 -0.55 -9.02
N GLU A 64 -18.76 -1.23 -8.56
CA GLU A 64 -19.29 -1.06 -7.21
C GLU A 64 -18.33 -1.73 -6.23
N ASN A 65 -17.60 -0.91 -5.47
CA ASN A 65 -16.73 -1.41 -4.42
C ASN A 65 -17.56 -1.62 -3.15
N TYR A 66 -17.71 -2.86 -2.74
CA TYR A 66 -18.35 -3.22 -1.47
C TYR A 66 -17.29 -3.57 -0.44
N THR A 67 -17.47 -3.08 0.78
CA THR A 67 -16.73 -3.57 1.95
C THR A 67 -17.50 -4.76 2.51
N ALA A 68 -16.84 -5.91 2.60
CA ALA A 68 -17.42 -7.13 3.16
C ALA A 68 -16.70 -7.50 4.46
N LEU A 69 -17.45 -8.04 5.41
CA LEU A 69 -16.93 -8.67 6.63
C LEU A 69 -17.04 -10.18 6.48
N ALA A 70 -15.93 -10.89 6.69
CA ALA A 70 -15.91 -12.36 6.70
C ALA A 70 -16.03 -12.85 8.14
N LEU A 71 -17.16 -13.46 8.48
CA LEU A 71 -17.41 -14.06 9.79
C LEU A 71 -17.02 -15.54 9.79
N ARG A 72 -16.55 -16.00 10.95
CA ARG A 72 -16.18 -17.40 11.20
C ARG A 72 -17.02 -17.92 12.37
N GLU A 73 -17.28 -19.23 12.36
CA GLU A 73 -17.85 -19.90 13.54
C GLU A 73 -16.72 -20.12 14.55
N GLU A 74 -16.81 -19.43 15.68
CA GLU A 74 -15.81 -19.44 16.74
C GLU A 74 -16.49 -19.74 18.08
N THR A 75 -15.75 -20.35 19.02
CA THR A 75 -16.27 -20.66 20.35
C THR A 75 -15.29 -20.16 21.40
N VAL A 76 -15.76 -19.22 22.22
CA VAL A 76 -14.96 -18.65 23.31
C VAL A 76 -14.99 -19.61 24.50
N VAL A 77 -13.82 -20.08 24.90
CA VAL A 77 -13.65 -20.95 26.07
C VAL A 77 -13.10 -20.13 27.22
N TYR A 78 -13.88 -20.02 28.29
CA TYR A 78 -13.46 -19.34 29.51
C TYR A 78 -12.78 -20.32 30.48
N ALA A 79 -11.83 -19.80 31.26
CA ALA A 79 -11.24 -20.54 32.37
C ALA A 79 -12.31 -20.85 33.43
N GLN A 80 -12.33 -22.09 33.93
CA GLN A 80 -13.29 -22.52 34.96
C GLN A 80 -12.86 -22.14 36.37
N THR A 81 -11.56 -21.90 36.57
CA THR A 81 -10.93 -21.63 37.86
C THR A 81 -9.96 -20.46 37.73
N ASP A 82 -9.74 -19.77 38.85
CA ASP A 82 -8.74 -18.72 38.94
C ASP A 82 -7.33 -19.34 39.06
N GLY A 83 -6.37 -18.78 38.32
CA GLY A 83 -4.97 -19.22 38.35
C GLY A 83 -4.17 -18.69 37.16
N TYR A 84 -2.94 -19.16 37.03
CA TYR A 84 -2.05 -18.82 35.91
C TYR A 84 -2.27 -19.81 34.77
N ILE A 85 -2.47 -19.30 33.56
CA ILE A 85 -2.71 -20.13 32.37
C ILE A 85 -1.38 -20.47 31.72
N HIS A 86 -1.14 -21.76 31.52
CA HIS A 86 0.03 -22.29 30.81
C HIS A 86 -0.42 -22.89 29.47
N TYR A 87 0.09 -22.36 28.36
CA TYR A 87 -0.29 -22.78 27.01
C TYR A 87 0.68 -23.85 26.46
N TYR A 88 0.13 -24.93 25.91
CA TYR A 88 0.88 -26.03 25.28
C TYR A 88 0.82 -26.01 23.75
N VAL A 89 -0.02 -25.14 23.21
CA VAL A 89 -0.26 -24.99 21.78
C VAL A 89 0.03 -23.54 21.42
N GLY A 90 0.70 -23.29 20.31
CA GLY A 90 0.97 -21.93 19.83
C GLY A 90 -0.31 -21.23 19.36
N ASP A 91 -0.27 -19.89 19.34
CA ASP A 91 -1.36 -19.11 18.74
C ASP A 91 -1.53 -19.45 17.26
N VAL A 92 -2.76 -19.47 16.77
CA VAL A 92 -3.13 -19.81 15.39
C VAL A 92 -2.70 -21.25 14.98
N SER A 93 -2.52 -22.16 15.95
CA SER A 93 -2.15 -23.55 15.68
C SER A 93 -3.37 -24.46 15.56
N LYS A 94 -3.26 -25.49 14.72
CA LYS A 94 -4.32 -26.49 14.52
C LYS A 94 -4.26 -27.56 15.62
N VAL A 95 -5.40 -27.83 16.26
CA VAL A 95 -5.53 -28.85 17.31
C VAL A 95 -6.55 -29.89 16.91
N GLY A 96 -6.32 -31.12 17.36
CA GLY A 96 -7.30 -32.18 17.27
C GLY A 96 -8.22 -32.19 18.48
N LYS A 97 -9.34 -32.88 18.35
CA LYS A 97 -10.23 -33.24 19.45
C LYS A 97 -9.46 -34.03 20.49
N ASN A 98 -9.66 -33.69 21.76
CA ASN A 98 -8.96 -34.23 22.92
C ASN A 98 -7.44 -33.93 22.95
N SER A 99 -6.95 -32.96 22.18
CA SER A 99 -5.57 -32.47 22.35
C SER A 99 -5.47 -31.53 23.56
N PRO A 100 -4.41 -31.60 24.37
CA PRO A 100 -4.19 -30.67 25.48
C PRO A 100 -3.86 -29.28 24.93
N VAL A 101 -4.60 -28.26 25.36
CA VAL A 101 -4.43 -26.87 24.88
C VAL A 101 -3.77 -26.00 25.93
N TYR A 102 -4.31 -25.99 27.16
CA TYR A 102 -3.78 -25.22 28.27
C TYR A 102 -4.01 -25.93 29.61
N SER A 103 -3.33 -25.50 30.66
CA SER A 103 -3.61 -25.87 32.05
C SER A 103 -3.65 -24.64 32.95
N ILE A 104 -4.25 -24.77 34.13
CA ILE A 104 -4.35 -23.69 35.12
C ILE A 104 -3.49 -24.07 36.33
N GLY A 105 -2.40 -23.36 36.54
CA GLY A 105 -1.49 -23.54 37.67
C GLY A 105 -1.73 -22.53 38.79
N SER A 106 -1.33 -22.90 40.02
CA SER A 106 -1.29 -21.94 41.14
C SER A 106 -0.08 -21.00 41.10
N SER A 107 0.95 -21.31 40.30
CA SER A 107 2.16 -20.50 40.12
C SER A 107 2.32 -20.05 38.67
N GLU A 108 2.96 -18.89 38.50
CA GLU A 108 3.35 -18.34 37.20
C GLU A 108 4.48 -19.14 36.53
N ASP A 109 5.33 -19.80 37.32
CA ASP A 109 6.32 -20.72 36.79
C ASP A 109 5.65 -22.06 36.47
N ALA A 110 5.59 -22.40 35.18
CA ALA A 110 5.37 -23.77 34.76
C ALA A 110 6.62 -24.57 35.14
N ALA A 111 6.55 -25.33 36.22
CA ALA A 111 7.68 -26.12 36.69
C ALA A 111 8.11 -27.13 35.61
N THR A 112 9.21 -26.85 34.92
CA THR A 112 9.79 -27.79 33.96
C THR A 112 11.29 -27.86 34.17
N GLU A 113 11.73 -28.79 35.04
CA GLU A 113 13.11 -29.30 35.08
C GLU A 113 13.38 -30.23 33.88
N SER A 114 12.94 -29.89 32.66
CA SER A 114 13.27 -30.67 31.46
C SER A 114 14.47 -30.08 30.76
N GLU A 115 15.41 -30.94 30.35
CA GLU A 115 16.52 -30.52 29.49
C GLU A 115 15.99 -30.07 28.12
N ILE A 116 16.31 -28.83 27.74
CA ILE A 116 15.97 -28.28 26.43
C ILE A 116 16.78 -29.00 25.35
N THR A 117 16.10 -29.58 24.37
CA THR A 117 16.70 -30.26 23.21
C THR A 117 17.44 -29.28 22.29
N GLU A 118 18.34 -29.77 21.44
CA GLU A 118 19.04 -28.91 20.46
C GLU A 118 18.07 -28.35 19.41
N GLU A 119 17.01 -29.08 19.07
CA GLU A 119 15.92 -28.64 18.22
C GLU A 119 15.18 -27.46 18.84
N GLN A 120 14.77 -27.55 20.12
CA GLN A 120 14.12 -26.44 20.83
C GLN A 120 15.02 -25.23 20.95
N LYS A 121 16.33 -25.41 21.20
CA LYS A 121 17.29 -24.30 21.21
C LYS A 121 17.37 -23.59 19.87
N LYS A 122 17.27 -24.33 18.76
CA LYS A 122 17.25 -23.74 17.43
C LYS A 122 15.98 -22.92 17.22
N GLU A 123 14.83 -23.44 17.62
CA GLU A 123 13.56 -22.75 17.44
C GLU A 123 13.44 -21.49 18.31
N ILE A 124 13.85 -21.58 19.59
CA ILE A 124 13.98 -20.42 20.48
C ILE A 124 14.87 -19.33 19.85
N ARG A 125 15.99 -19.72 19.21
CA ARG A 125 16.84 -18.74 18.51
C ARG A 125 16.14 -18.10 17.32
N ASN A 126 15.34 -18.85 16.55
CA ASN A 126 14.58 -18.31 15.44
C ASN A 126 13.54 -17.29 15.95
N ILE A 127 12.74 -17.67 16.94
CA ILE A 127 11.73 -16.81 17.57
C ILE A 127 12.36 -15.51 18.08
N LEU A 128 13.49 -15.60 18.79
CA LEU A 128 14.18 -14.42 19.30
C LEU A 128 14.81 -13.57 18.19
N ALA A 129 15.31 -14.19 17.11
CA ALA A 129 15.86 -13.46 15.98
C ALA A 129 14.76 -12.69 15.23
N ASP A 130 13.61 -13.30 15.04
CA ASP A 130 12.45 -12.67 14.40
C ASP A 130 11.92 -11.51 15.25
N TYR A 131 11.75 -11.72 16.56
CA TYR A 131 11.35 -10.66 17.48
C TYR A 131 12.35 -9.50 17.52
N ALA A 132 13.65 -9.78 17.52
CA ALA A 132 14.68 -8.74 17.49
C ALA A 132 14.66 -7.94 16.18
N ALA A 133 14.33 -8.59 15.06
CA ALA A 133 14.24 -7.93 13.75
C ALA A 133 12.99 -7.05 13.62
N SER A 134 11.87 -7.44 14.23
CA SER A 134 10.60 -6.72 14.18
C SER A 134 10.31 -5.88 15.43
N TYR A 135 11.25 -5.76 16.35
CA TYR A 135 11.04 -5.10 17.64
C TYR A 135 10.57 -3.65 17.47
N ASP A 136 9.44 -3.34 18.10
CA ASP A 136 8.87 -2.01 18.18
C ASP A 136 8.35 -1.77 19.60
N ALA A 137 8.76 -0.65 20.21
CA ALA A 137 8.37 -0.27 21.56
C ALA A 137 6.86 0.01 21.67
N ASP A 138 6.22 0.42 20.57
CA ASP A 138 4.78 0.73 20.55
C ASP A 138 3.92 -0.53 20.36
N ARG A 139 4.52 -1.68 20.01
CA ARG A 139 3.82 -2.95 19.73
C ARG A 139 3.94 -3.94 20.88
N PHE A 140 3.49 -3.55 22.07
CA PHE A 140 3.54 -4.39 23.28
C PHE A 140 2.89 -5.78 23.11
N SER A 141 1.86 -5.89 22.27
CA SER A 141 1.21 -7.17 21.94
C SER A 141 2.18 -8.21 21.38
N GLU A 142 3.19 -7.77 20.62
CA GLU A 142 4.19 -8.67 20.02
C GLU A 142 5.16 -9.21 21.06
N MET A 143 5.57 -8.39 22.03
CA MET A 143 6.36 -8.86 23.16
C MET A 143 5.62 -9.95 23.94
N ILE A 144 4.31 -9.77 24.15
CA ILE A 144 3.47 -10.75 24.85
C ILE A 144 3.30 -12.03 24.02
N SER A 145 3.04 -11.93 22.72
CA SER A 145 2.93 -13.12 21.86
C SER A 145 4.26 -13.88 21.77
N THR A 146 5.40 -13.19 21.69
CA THR A 146 6.73 -13.80 21.72
C THR A 146 6.99 -14.51 23.05
N ARG A 147 6.60 -13.91 24.19
CA ARG A 147 6.70 -14.57 25.49
C ARG A 147 5.94 -15.91 25.48
N TYR A 148 4.70 -15.91 25.02
CA TYR A 148 3.90 -17.14 24.95
C TYR A 148 4.44 -18.15 23.95
N ALA A 149 5.01 -17.70 22.83
CA ALA A 149 5.66 -18.60 21.87
C ALA A 149 6.88 -19.30 22.49
N LEU A 150 7.67 -18.60 23.30
CA LEU A 150 8.81 -19.17 24.03
C LEU A 150 8.37 -20.14 25.11
N GLU A 151 7.35 -19.78 25.88
CA GLU A 151 6.74 -20.68 26.89
C GLU A 151 6.20 -21.96 26.22
N ASN A 152 5.52 -21.81 25.09
CA ASN A 152 5.02 -22.95 24.30
C ASN A 152 6.15 -23.85 23.80
N GLU A 153 7.26 -23.29 23.29
CA GLU A 153 8.40 -24.12 22.83
C GLU A 153 9.08 -24.85 23.99
N LEU A 154 9.11 -24.23 25.18
CA LEU A 154 9.64 -24.84 26.40
C LEU A 154 8.72 -25.94 26.94
N LEU A 155 7.40 -25.74 26.87
CA LEU A 155 6.36 -26.65 27.34
C LEU A 155 5.93 -27.68 26.29
N GLY A 156 6.38 -27.53 25.05
CA GLY A 156 5.83 -28.13 23.84
C GLY A 156 5.94 -29.65 23.71
N ASP A 157 6.46 -30.36 24.72
CA ASP A 157 6.23 -31.79 24.81
C ASP A 157 4.88 -32.03 25.51
N ALA A 158 3.81 -31.90 24.72
CA ALA A 158 2.44 -32.24 25.11
C ALA A 158 2.31 -33.66 25.70
N SER A 159 3.29 -34.56 25.48
CA SER A 159 3.31 -35.88 26.12
C SER A 159 3.57 -35.82 27.63
N SER A 160 4.32 -34.82 28.09
CA SER A 160 4.57 -34.57 29.53
C SER A 160 3.38 -33.86 30.21
N ALA A 161 2.61 -33.07 29.46
CA ALA A 161 1.39 -32.42 29.92
C ALA A 161 0.21 -33.40 30.08
N LEU A 162 0.20 -34.53 29.37
CA LEU A 162 -0.84 -35.57 29.52
C LEU A 162 -0.86 -36.20 30.94
N THR A 163 0.24 -36.07 31.68
CA THR A 163 0.35 -36.47 33.09
C THR A 163 -0.17 -35.42 34.08
N ALA A 164 -0.43 -34.19 33.64
CA ALA A 164 -1.06 -33.17 34.47
C ALA A 164 -2.57 -33.42 34.47
N ALA A 165 -3.11 -33.87 35.60
CA ALA A 165 -4.54 -34.14 35.79
C ALA A 165 -5.48 -32.92 35.59
N ASP A 166 -4.94 -31.77 35.18
CA ASP A 166 -5.60 -30.47 35.06
C ASP A 166 -5.43 -29.83 33.66
N ALA A 167 -4.95 -30.59 32.67
CA ALA A 167 -4.87 -30.11 31.29
C ALA A 167 -6.27 -30.04 30.66
N MET A 168 -6.66 -28.86 30.18
CA MET A 168 -7.90 -28.64 29.43
C MET A 168 -7.73 -29.13 28.00
N LEU A 169 -8.63 -30.02 27.59
CA LEU A 169 -8.60 -30.65 26.28
C LEU A 169 -9.52 -29.93 25.29
N SER A 170 -9.14 -29.88 24.02
CA SER A 170 -10.00 -29.36 22.96
C SER A 170 -11.25 -30.22 22.78
N ALA A 171 -12.42 -29.59 22.78
CA ALA A 171 -13.70 -30.29 22.57
C ALA A 171 -13.88 -30.77 21.11
N GLU A 172 -13.32 -30.01 20.17
CA GLU A 172 -13.46 -30.21 18.72
C GLU A 172 -12.12 -30.04 17.98
N ASP A 173 -12.09 -30.47 16.72
CA ASP A 173 -10.96 -30.20 15.83
C ASP A 173 -11.03 -28.75 15.35
N GLY A 174 -9.94 -27.99 15.42
CA GLY A 174 -9.99 -26.58 15.07
C GLY A 174 -8.65 -25.86 15.12
N THR A 175 -8.72 -24.53 15.08
CA THR A 175 -7.57 -23.63 15.30
C THR A 175 -7.76 -22.91 16.61
N VAL A 176 -6.73 -22.87 17.45
CA VAL A 176 -6.77 -22.15 18.72
C VAL A 176 -6.25 -20.73 18.53
N VAL A 177 -6.95 -19.76 19.11
CA VAL A 177 -6.57 -18.34 19.10
C VAL A 177 -6.70 -17.81 20.53
N TYR A 178 -5.70 -17.08 21.00
CA TYR A 178 -5.66 -16.56 22.38
C TYR A 178 -6.09 -15.11 22.53
N THR A 179 -6.51 -14.50 21.43
CA THR A 179 -7.03 -13.14 21.38
C THR A 179 -8.47 -13.15 20.87
N THR A 180 -9.24 -12.17 21.33
CA THR A 180 -10.61 -11.93 20.89
C THR A 180 -10.66 -10.54 20.28
N ASP A 181 -11.36 -10.41 19.16
CA ASP A 181 -11.56 -9.13 18.45
C ASP A 181 -12.93 -8.51 18.76
N GLY A 182 -13.78 -9.24 19.50
CA GLY A 182 -15.09 -8.79 19.95
C GLY A 182 -16.23 -9.12 18.98
N TYR A 183 -15.95 -9.83 17.87
CA TYR A 183 -16.94 -10.24 16.90
C TYR A 183 -17.43 -11.69 17.06
N GLU A 184 -17.02 -12.39 18.12
CA GLU A 184 -17.24 -13.83 18.31
C GLU A 184 -18.73 -14.22 18.50
N GLY A 185 -19.59 -13.23 18.77
CA GLY A 185 -21.04 -13.42 18.92
C GLY A 185 -21.88 -12.91 17.74
N TYR A 186 -21.26 -12.35 16.70
CA TYR A 186 -22.00 -11.74 15.59
C TYR A 186 -22.39 -12.79 14.55
N ALA A 187 -23.67 -12.80 14.19
CA ALA A 187 -24.16 -13.57 13.06
C ALA A 187 -24.19 -12.70 11.80
N ALA A 188 -24.31 -13.35 10.63
CA ALA A 188 -24.45 -12.64 9.35
C ALA A 188 -25.67 -11.69 9.31
N GLU A 189 -26.66 -11.92 10.18
CA GLU A 189 -27.84 -11.07 10.35
C GLU A 189 -27.59 -9.79 11.16
N ASP A 190 -26.55 -9.77 12.00
CA ASP A 190 -26.18 -8.60 12.81
C ASP A 190 -25.32 -7.58 12.04
N VAL A 191 -24.79 -7.98 10.88
CA VAL A 191 -23.99 -7.12 10.01
C VAL A 191 -24.92 -6.26 9.16
N THR A 192 -25.14 -5.02 9.58
CA THR A 192 -25.93 -4.04 8.84
C THR A 192 -25.04 -3.17 7.93
N GLU A 193 -25.61 -2.70 6.82
CA GLU A 193 -25.00 -1.74 5.88
C GLU A 193 -24.95 -0.31 6.44
#